data_AF-A0A6B2LM51-F1
#
_entry.id   AF-A0A6B2LM51-F1
#
_cell.length_a   1.000
_cell.length_b   1.000
_cell.length_c   1.000
_cell.angle_alpha   90.00
_cell.angle_beta   90.00
_cell.angle_gamma   90.00
#
_symmetry.space_group_name_H-M   'P 1'
#
loop_
_entity.id
_entity.type
_entity.pdbx_description
1 polymer ?
#
loop_
_entity_poly.entity_id
_entity_poly.type
_entity_poly.pdbx_seq_one_letter_code
_entity_poly.pdbx_strand_id
1 'polypeptide(L)'
;MEALKKKNLEVLLMSDPMDEYAMQQLKEFEGKKFKNISKEGLELAKDEEEKKKIEELKKSCEELCKVIKDTLGEKVEKVVTGERLSNSPCVIVTGEFGWTANMERIMKAQALRASGMSSYMTSKKTLEINPSHPIITELRKKVEKDKNDKTVKDLVWLLFET
;
A
#
# COMPACT_ATOMS: atom_id res chain seq x y z
N MET A 1 3.81 3.20 8.81
CA MET A 1 4.15 3.34 10.25
C MET A 1 3.18 4.23 11.02
N GLU A 2 2.54 5.21 10.39
CA GLU A 2 1.74 6.24 11.07
C GLU A 2 0.65 5.68 11.99
N ALA A 3 -0.23 4.81 11.46
CA ALA A 3 -1.32 4.22 12.26
C ALA A 3 -0.80 3.27 13.36
N LEU A 4 0.32 2.57 13.12
CA LEU A 4 0.93 1.68 14.12
C LEU A 4 1.44 2.47 15.32
N LYS A 5 2.11 3.62 15.08
CA LYS A 5 2.54 4.52 16.14
C LYS A 5 1.35 5.05 16.94
N LYS A 6 0.26 5.45 16.28
CA LYS A 6 -0.97 5.91 16.96
C LYS A 6 -1.61 4.83 17.83
N LYS A 7 -1.55 3.57 17.41
CA LYS A 7 -2.06 2.40 18.16
C LYS A 7 -1.05 1.83 19.16
N ASN A 8 0.08 2.51 19.38
CA ASN A 8 1.17 2.08 20.25
C ASN A 8 1.67 0.65 19.96
N LEU A 9 1.77 0.30 18.68
CA LEU A 9 2.34 -0.96 18.21
C LEU A 9 3.82 -0.75 17.88
N GLU A 10 4.67 -1.56 18.49
CA GLU A 10 6.10 -1.56 18.21
C GLU A 10 6.38 -2.12 16.81
N VAL A 11 7.37 -1.53 16.13
CA VAL A 11 7.79 -1.92 14.78
C VAL A 11 9.29 -2.18 14.80
N LEU A 12 9.67 -3.40 14.40
CA LEU A 12 11.07 -3.75 14.19
C LEU A 12 11.57 -3.11 12.91
N LEU A 13 12.66 -2.35 13.01
CA LEU A 13 13.35 -1.75 11.87
C LEU A 13 14.50 -2.65 11.46
N MET A 14 14.37 -3.23 10.27
CA MET A 14 15.39 -4.07 9.64
C MET A 14 16.12 -3.23 8.60
N SER A 15 17.38 -2.90 8.87
CA SER A 15 18.16 -1.95 8.06
C SER A 15 19.22 -2.62 7.19
N ASP A 16 19.60 -3.87 7.49
CA ASP A 16 20.61 -4.60 6.72
C ASP A 16 19.94 -5.33 5.54
N PRO A 17 20.53 -5.32 4.33
CA PRO A 17 20.05 -6.12 3.21
C PRO A 17 19.85 -7.61 3.54
N MET A 18 20.65 -8.18 4.44
CA MET A 18 20.55 -9.58 4.87
C MET A 18 19.28 -9.87 5.67
N ASP A 19 18.72 -8.87 6.36
CA ASP A 19 17.50 -9.02 7.15
C ASP A 19 16.32 -9.45 6.26
N GLU A 20 16.27 -8.92 5.03
CA GLU A 20 15.22 -9.21 4.06
C GLU A 20 15.20 -10.71 3.68
N TYR A 21 16.37 -11.35 3.63
CA TYR A 21 16.49 -12.79 3.41
C TYR A 21 16.19 -13.60 4.67
N ALA A 22 16.66 -13.13 5.83
CA ALA A 22 16.40 -13.78 7.11
C ALA A 22 14.89 -13.86 7.40
N MET A 23 14.16 -12.76 7.19
CA MET A 23 12.71 -12.68 7.39
C MET A 23 11.89 -13.50 6.40
N GLN A 24 12.46 -13.93 5.27
CA GLN A 24 11.79 -14.88 4.38
C GLN A 24 11.78 -16.31 4.96
N GLN A 25 12.81 -16.65 5.74
CA GLN A 25 12.92 -17.96 6.38
C GLN A 25 12.26 -17.97 7.77
N LEU A 26 12.39 -16.86 8.50
CA LEU A 26 11.84 -16.70 9.85
C LEU A 26 10.34 -16.33 9.79
N LYS A 27 9.48 -17.35 9.70
CA LYS A 27 8.02 -17.16 9.61
C LYS A 27 7.37 -16.79 10.93
N GLU A 28 7.90 -17.31 12.04
CA GLU A 28 7.37 -17.12 13.38
C GLU A 28 8.49 -17.10 14.43
N PHE A 29 8.21 -16.44 15.54
CA PHE A 29 9.05 -16.41 16.73
C PHE A 29 8.16 -16.51 17.95
N GLU A 30 8.42 -17.49 18.83
CA GLU A 30 7.61 -17.75 20.04
C GLU A 30 6.09 -17.86 19.73
N GLY A 31 5.75 -18.54 18.63
CA GLY A 31 4.36 -18.70 18.17
C GLY A 31 3.71 -17.44 17.58
N LYS A 32 4.45 -16.32 17.47
CA LYS A 32 3.98 -15.08 16.84
C LYS A 32 4.48 -15.00 15.41
N LYS A 33 3.56 -14.80 14.47
CA LYS A 33 3.89 -14.61 13.05
C LYS A 33 4.38 -13.19 12.79
N PHE A 34 5.39 -13.05 11.93
CA PHE A 34 5.83 -11.74 11.48
C PHE A 34 4.89 -11.18 10.42
N LYS A 35 4.72 -9.86 10.44
CA LYS A 35 3.91 -9.13 9.46
C LYS A 35 4.70 -7.95 8.92
N ASN A 36 4.95 -7.97 7.62
CA ASN A 36 5.63 -6.86 6.97
C ASN A 36 4.65 -5.71 6.73
N ILE A 37 4.90 -4.56 7.36
CA ILE A 37 4.05 -3.37 7.26
C ILE A 37 4.15 -2.63 5.92
N SER A 38 5.03 -3.05 5.00
CA SER A 38 5.08 -2.58 3.61
C SER A 38 4.30 -3.46 2.64
N LYS A 39 3.81 -4.61 3.11
CA LYS A 39 2.99 -5.54 2.31
C LYS A 39 1.51 -5.32 2.56
N GLU A 40 0.70 -5.84 1.65
CA GLU A 40 -0.74 -6.00 1.84
C GLU A 40 -1.12 -6.86 3.05
N GLY A 41 -2.40 -6.81 3.40
CA GLY A 41 -2.98 -7.64 4.44
C GLY A 41 -2.76 -7.08 5.85
N LEU A 42 -2.24 -5.86 6.01
CA LEU A 42 -2.10 -5.21 7.31
C LEU A 42 -3.47 -4.78 7.86
N GLU A 43 -4.00 -5.58 8.79
CA GLU A 43 -5.23 -5.29 9.53
C GLU A 43 -4.87 -4.67 10.88
N LEU A 44 -5.42 -3.49 11.16
CA LEU A 44 -5.17 -2.74 12.40
C LEU A 44 -6.43 -2.49 13.22
N ALA A 45 -7.61 -2.69 12.63
CA ALA A 45 -8.89 -2.57 13.33
C ALA A 45 -9.06 -3.67 14.38
N LYS A 46 -9.34 -3.28 15.63
CA LYS A 46 -9.46 -4.24 16.75
C LYS A 46 -10.92 -4.51 17.15
N ASP A 47 -11.78 -3.51 17.07
CA ASP A 47 -13.19 -3.59 17.48
C ASP A 47 -14.16 -3.56 16.28
N GLU A 48 -15.40 -4.01 16.50
CA GLU A 48 -16.44 -4.06 15.45
C GLU A 48 -16.86 -2.67 14.96
N GLU A 49 -16.73 -1.63 15.78
CA GLU A 49 -17.13 -0.27 15.42
C GLU A 49 -16.12 0.36 14.45
N GLU A 50 -14.81 0.23 14.72
CA GLU A 50 -13.74 0.59 13.78
C GLU A 50 -13.91 -0.15 12.46
N LYS A 51 -14.19 -1.46 12.50
CA LYS A 51 -14.40 -2.26 11.27
C LYS A 51 -15.57 -1.72 10.44
N LYS A 52 -16.71 -1.38 11.08
CA LYS A 52 -17.87 -0.77 10.40
C LYS A 52 -17.52 0.57 9.77
N LYS A 53 -16.85 1.47 10.51
CA LYS A 53 -16.41 2.78 9.98
C LYS A 53 -15.48 2.63 8.77
N ILE A 54 -14.55 1.68 8.83
CA ILE A 54 -13.64 1.38 7.71
C ILE A 54 -14.43 0.85 6.50
N GLU A 55 -15.42 0.00 6.71
CA GLU A 55 -16.26 -0.53 5.63
C GLU A 55 -17.10 0.57 4.97
N GLU A 56 -17.68 1.49 5.75
CA GLU A 56 -18.38 2.67 5.24
C GLU A 56 -17.44 3.59 4.44
N LEU A 57 -16.23 3.83 4.94
CA LEU A 57 -15.24 4.62 4.23
C LEU A 57 -14.81 3.95 2.92
N LYS A 58 -14.62 2.62 2.92
CA LYS A 58 -14.34 1.82 1.72
C LYS A 58 -15.44 1.98 0.68
N LYS A 59 -16.72 1.89 1.09
CA LYS A 59 -17.88 2.10 0.20
C LYS A 59 -17.91 3.52 -0.35
N SER A 60 -17.70 4.53 0.50
CA SER A 60 -17.69 5.93 0.07
C SER A 60 -16.57 6.26 -0.92
N CYS A 61 -15.44 5.56 -0.86
CA CYS A 61 -14.29 5.80 -1.72
C CYS A 61 -14.21 4.86 -2.92
N GLU A 62 -15.18 3.95 -3.09
CA GLU A 62 -15.13 2.92 -4.13
C GLU A 62 -15.06 3.53 -5.54
N GLU A 63 -15.82 4.60 -5.79
CA GLU A 63 -15.82 5.31 -7.06
C GLU A 63 -14.49 6.03 -7.33
N LEU A 64 -13.92 6.68 -6.31
CA LEU A 64 -12.59 7.29 -6.41
C LEU A 64 -11.52 6.23 -6.69
N CYS A 65 -11.55 5.08 -6.00
CA CYS A 65 -10.63 3.97 -6.24
C CYS A 65 -10.70 3.47 -7.69
N LYS A 66 -11.92 3.36 -8.26
CA LYS A 66 -12.12 2.99 -9.66
C LYS A 66 -11.50 4.01 -10.61
N VAL A 67 -11.78 5.29 -10.43
CA VAL A 67 -11.21 6.36 -11.26
C VAL A 67 -9.68 6.39 -11.18
N ILE A 68 -9.10 6.23 -10.00
CA ILE A 68 -7.65 6.16 -9.83
C ILE A 68 -7.07 4.93 -10.54
N LYS A 69 -7.71 3.76 -10.41
CA LYS A 69 -7.29 2.54 -11.08
C LYS A 69 -7.34 2.68 -12.60
N ASP A 70 -8.40 3.26 -13.13
CA ASP A 70 -8.55 3.49 -14.57
C ASP A 70 -7.52 4.50 -15.09
N THR A 71 -7.20 5.52 -14.29
CA THR A 71 -6.20 6.54 -14.63
C THR A 71 -4.77 5.97 -14.65
N LEU A 72 -4.43 5.13 -13.67
CA LEU A 72 -3.09 4.55 -13.53
C LEU A 72 -2.89 3.28 -14.37
N GLY A 73 -3.97 2.66 -14.85
CA GLY A 73 -3.92 1.50 -15.74
C GLY A 73 -3.06 0.37 -15.15
N GLU A 74 -2.04 -0.07 -15.89
CA GLU A 74 -1.16 -1.18 -15.51
C GLU A 74 -0.09 -0.82 -14.47
N LYS A 75 0.05 0.46 -14.07
CA LYS A 75 1.04 0.89 -13.08
C LYS A 75 0.77 0.36 -11.67
N VAL A 76 -0.51 0.11 -11.37
CA VAL A 76 -0.99 -0.47 -10.10
C VAL A 76 -1.88 -1.66 -10.42
N GLU A 77 -1.85 -2.71 -9.63
CA GLU A 77 -2.80 -3.81 -9.76
C GLU A 77 -4.19 -3.40 -9.28
N LYS A 78 -4.27 -2.82 -8.09
CA LYS A 78 -5.52 -2.38 -7.48
C LYS A 78 -5.33 -1.12 -6.65
N VAL A 79 -6.44 -0.45 -6.39
CA VAL A 79 -6.52 0.73 -5.53
C VAL A 79 -7.54 0.43 -4.43
N VAL A 80 -7.12 0.59 -3.18
CA VAL A 80 -7.96 0.26 -2.02
C VAL A 80 -7.84 1.34 -0.95
N THR A 81 -8.81 1.40 -0.05
CA THR A 81 -8.71 2.25 1.14
C THR A 81 -7.82 1.58 2.18
N GLY A 82 -6.77 2.27 2.62
CA GLY A 82 -5.79 1.75 3.58
C GLY A 82 -6.10 2.14 5.01
N GLU A 83 -5.75 1.27 5.96
CA GLU A 83 -5.86 1.50 7.41
C GLU A 83 -4.53 2.00 8.03
N ARG A 84 -3.43 1.91 7.28
CA ARG A 84 -2.07 2.15 7.79
C ARG A 84 -1.66 3.62 7.79
N LEU A 85 -2.42 4.45 7.08
CA LEU A 85 -2.16 5.87 6.85
C LEU A 85 -2.92 6.72 7.86
N SER A 86 -2.33 7.86 8.21
CA SER A 86 -3.00 8.85 9.05
C SER A 86 -2.81 10.26 8.53
N ASN A 87 -1.58 10.65 8.27
CA ASN A 87 -1.20 11.96 7.74
C ASN A 87 -0.90 11.91 6.24
N SER A 88 -0.45 10.77 5.72
CA SER A 88 -0.17 10.65 4.28
C SER A 88 -1.45 10.46 3.45
N PRO A 89 -1.53 11.03 2.22
CA PRO A 89 -2.70 10.88 1.34
C PRO A 89 -2.84 9.48 0.74
N CYS A 90 -1.71 8.86 0.38
CA CYS A 90 -1.67 7.52 -0.19
C CYS A 90 -0.31 6.86 0.06
N VAL A 91 -0.22 5.56 -0.20
CA VAL A 91 1.03 4.79 -0.15
C VAL A 91 0.98 3.64 -1.14
N ILE A 92 2.12 3.31 -1.74
CA ILE A 92 2.28 2.10 -2.54
C ILE A 92 2.70 0.95 -1.62
N VAL A 93 1.94 -0.12 -1.64
CA VAL A 93 2.27 -1.38 -0.96
C VAL A 93 2.52 -2.47 -1.98
N THR A 94 3.40 -3.41 -1.64
CA THR A 94 3.59 -4.62 -2.43
C THR A 94 2.56 -5.67 -2.04
N GLY A 95 2.17 -6.53 -2.98
CA GLY A 95 1.35 -7.69 -2.69
C GLY A 95 1.90 -8.55 -1.54
N GLU A 96 1.02 -9.34 -0.94
CA GLU A 96 1.35 -10.25 0.18
C GLU A 96 2.47 -11.23 -0.22
N PHE A 97 2.39 -11.74 -1.44
CA PHE A 97 3.38 -12.64 -2.03
C PHE A 97 4.37 -11.87 -2.93
N GLY A 98 5.56 -12.45 -3.10
CA GLY A 98 6.63 -11.86 -3.91
C GLY A 98 7.53 -10.89 -3.13
N TRP A 99 8.36 -10.16 -3.88
CA TRP A 99 9.34 -9.24 -3.33
C TRP A 99 8.71 -7.96 -2.77
N THR A 100 9.29 -7.48 -1.68
CA THR A 100 9.06 -6.13 -1.17
C THR A 100 9.80 -5.12 -2.07
N ALA A 101 9.51 -3.83 -1.90
CA ALA A 101 10.25 -2.77 -2.57
C ALA A 101 11.76 -2.79 -2.22
N ASN A 102 12.11 -3.13 -0.97
CA ASN A 102 13.51 -3.21 -0.56
C ASN A 102 14.20 -4.44 -1.17
N MET A 103 13.54 -5.60 -1.20
CA MET A 103 14.05 -6.79 -1.89
C MET A 103 14.23 -6.52 -3.38
N GLU A 104 13.28 -5.85 -4.04
CA GLU A 104 13.41 -5.45 -5.45
C GLU A 104 14.66 -4.57 -5.67
N ARG A 105 14.93 -3.62 -4.77
CA ARG A 105 16.14 -2.77 -4.81
C ARG A 105 17.41 -3.59 -4.63
N ILE A 106 17.46 -4.49 -3.64
CA ILE A 106 18.62 -5.37 -3.38
C ILE A 106 18.87 -6.26 -4.61
N MET A 107 17.82 -6.86 -5.18
CA MET A 107 17.93 -7.75 -6.34
C MET A 107 18.39 -7.00 -7.60
N LYS A 108 17.89 -5.78 -7.83
CA LYS A 108 18.35 -4.94 -8.95
C LYS A 108 19.82 -4.53 -8.82
N ALA A 109 20.30 -4.32 -7.59
CA ALA A 109 21.70 -3.98 -7.32
C ALA A 109 22.65 -5.18 -7.47
N GLN A 110 22.15 -6.41 -7.30
CA GLN A 110 22.94 -7.63 -7.49
C GLN A 110 23.07 -7.98 -8.99
N ALA A 111 24.21 -7.63 -9.57
CA ALA A 111 24.52 -7.79 -11.00
C ALA A 111 24.50 -9.24 -11.56
N LEU A 112 24.31 -10.27 -10.73
CA LEU A 112 24.53 -11.69 -11.06
C LEU A 112 23.27 -12.55 -11.25
N ARG A 113 22.05 -11.99 -11.24
CA ARG A 113 20.86 -12.80 -11.51
C ARG A 113 20.64 -13.05 -13.00
N ALA A 114 20.46 -14.33 -13.35
CA ALA A 114 19.90 -14.77 -14.61
C ALA A 114 18.53 -14.11 -14.83
N SER A 115 18.39 -13.43 -15.98
CA SER A 115 17.32 -12.50 -16.36
C SER A 115 15.90 -13.10 -16.36
N GLY A 116 15.75 -14.41 -16.13
CA GLY A 116 14.48 -15.14 -16.22
C GLY A 116 13.66 -15.23 -14.92
N MET A 117 14.25 -15.03 -13.74
CA MET A 117 13.54 -15.17 -12.45
C MET A 117 12.89 -13.87 -11.94
N SER A 118 13.07 -12.75 -12.66
CA SER A 118 12.64 -11.42 -12.21
C SER A 118 11.13 -11.19 -12.36
N SER A 119 10.49 -11.71 -13.41
CA SER A 119 9.09 -11.38 -13.74
C SER A 119 8.09 -12.00 -12.77
N TYR A 120 8.32 -13.24 -12.32
CA TYR A 120 7.42 -13.95 -11.39
C TYR A 120 7.51 -13.45 -9.94
N MET A 121 8.64 -12.83 -9.57
CA MET A 121 8.89 -12.39 -8.20
C MET A 121 8.63 -10.88 -8.00
N THR A 122 8.49 -10.12 -9.09
CA THR A 122 8.10 -8.71 -9.05
C THR A 122 6.68 -8.64 -8.52
N SER A 123 6.54 -8.19 -7.28
CA SER A 123 5.23 -8.10 -6.64
C SER A 123 4.43 -6.99 -7.29
N LYS A 124 3.15 -7.27 -7.47
CA LYS A 124 2.20 -6.29 -7.98
C LYS A 124 2.02 -5.17 -6.95
N LYS A 125 1.87 -3.94 -7.45
CA LYS A 125 1.78 -2.73 -6.63
C LYS A 125 0.32 -2.40 -6.37
N THR A 126 -0.02 -2.16 -5.11
CA THR A 126 -1.34 -1.69 -4.72
C THR A 126 -1.23 -0.29 -4.16
N LEU A 127 -2.09 0.61 -4.63
CA LEU A 127 -2.18 1.94 -4.08
C LEU A 127 -3.22 1.94 -2.97
N GLU A 128 -2.77 2.20 -1.75
CA GLU A 128 -3.65 2.44 -0.61
C GLU A 128 -3.91 3.95 -0.48
N ILE A 129 -5.18 4.36 -0.43
CA ILE A 129 -5.57 5.76 -0.20
C ILE A 129 -6.05 5.97 1.24
N ASN A 130 -5.80 7.17 1.78
CA ASN A 130 -6.27 7.60 3.08
C ASN A 130 -7.57 8.41 2.94
N PRO A 131 -8.72 7.84 3.31
CA PRO A 131 -10.02 8.48 3.08
C PRO A 131 -10.21 9.72 3.97
N SER A 132 -9.47 9.83 5.08
CA SER A 132 -9.54 10.96 6.00
C SER A 132 -8.64 12.14 5.58
N HIS A 133 -7.78 11.96 4.59
CA HIS A 133 -6.86 13.01 4.16
C HIS A 133 -7.60 14.08 3.34
N PRO A 134 -7.36 15.39 3.58
CA PRO A 134 -8.06 16.47 2.88
C PRO A 134 -7.96 16.38 1.34
N ILE A 135 -6.79 16.03 0.81
CA ILE A 135 -6.59 15.87 -0.64
C ILE A 135 -7.48 14.75 -1.20
N ILE A 136 -7.56 13.60 -0.52
CA ILE A 136 -8.38 12.47 -0.98
C ILE A 136 -9.87 12.80 -0.87
N THR A 137 -10.28 13.50 0.19
CA THR A 137 -11.65 13.99 0.34
C THR A 137 -12.04 14.94 -0.79
N GLU A 138 -11.15 15.87 -1.16
CA GLU A 138 -11.42 16.81 -2.24
C GLU A 138 -11.41 16.14 -3.62
N LEU A 139 -10.48 15.20 -3.85
CA LEU A 139 -10.49 14.37 -5.05
C LEU A 139 -11.79 13.58 -5.19
N ARG A 140 -12.31 13.02 -4.09
CA ARG A 140 -13.60 12.32 -4.10
C ARG A 140 -14.73 13.24 -4.55
N LYS A 141 -14.84 14.44 -3.98
CA LYS A 141 -15.87 15.43 -4.37
C LYS A 141 -15.75 15.86 -5.83
N LYS A 142 -14.52 15.97 -6.35
CA LYS A 142 -14.31 16.30 -7.77
C LYS A 142 -14.77 15.16 -8.66
N VAL A 143 -14.43 13.92 -8.32
CA VAL A 143 -14.88 12.72 -9.05
C VAL A 143 -16.40 12.57 -9.04
N GLU A 144 -17.06 12.85 -7.91
CA GLU A 144 -18.53 12.83 -7.79
C GLU A 144 -19.20 13.86 -8.73
N LYS A 145 -18.54 14.99 -9.01
CA LYS A 145 -19.04 16.02 -9.93
C LYS A 145 -18.73 15.70 -11.39
N ASP A 146 -17.49 15.33 -11.67
CA ASP A 146 -17.01 14.97 -13.01
C ASP A 146 -15.90 13.92 -12.92
N LYS A 147 -16.21 12.70 -13.36
CA LYS A 147 -15.27 11.57 -13.39
C LYS A 147 -14.15 11.75 -14.41
N ASN A 148 -14.33 12.61 -15.40
CA ASN A 148 -13.40 12.81 -16.50
C ASN A 148 -12.59 14.10 -16.39
N ASP A 149 -12.67 14.82 -15.26
CA ASP A 149 -11.89 16.04 -15.01
C ASP A 149 -10.39 15.75 -15.20
N LYS A 150 -9.79 16.44 -16.17
CA LYS A 150 -8.37 16.33 -16.48
C LYS A 150 -7.49 16.66 -15.27
N THR A 151 -7.91 17.62 -14.46
CA THR A 151 -7.22 18.03 -13.23
C THR A 151 -7.14 16.88 -12.23
N VAL A 152 -8.20 16.07 -12.13
CA VAL A 152 -8.20 14.88 -11.26
C VAL A 152 -7.17 13.88 -11.75
N LYS A 153 -7.12 13.63 -13.07
CA LYS A 153 -6.16 12.68 -13.65
C LYS A 153 -4.71 13.12 -13.41
N ASP A 154 -4.41 14.39 -13.65
CA ASP A 154 -3.07 14.95 -13.44
C ASP A 154 -2.65 14.89 -11.96
N LEU A 155 -3.58 15.19 -11.03
CA LEU A 155 -3.34 15.08 -9.59
C LEU A 155 -3.12 13.63 -9.13
N VAL A 156 -3.84 12.68 -9.73
CA VAL A 156 -3.66 11.25 -9.43
C VAL A 156 -2.28 10.78 -9.84
N TRP A 157 -1.78 11.20 -11.01
CA TRP A 157 -0.41 10.91 -11.43
C TRP A 157 0.63 11.54 -10.49
N LEU A 158 0.43 12.80 -10.12
CA LEU A 158 1.32 13.48 -9.17
C LEU A 158 1.39 12.74 -7.83
N LEU A 159 0.24 12.33 -7.28
CA LEU A 159 0.17 11.56 -6.03
C LEU A 159 0.81 10.18 -6.14
N PHE A 160 0.77 9.56 -7.32
CA PHE A 160 1.36 8.24 -7.55
C PHE A 160 2.90 8.29 -7.65
N GLU A 161 3.45 9.39 -8.20
CA GLU A 161 4.90 9.55 -8.40
C GLU A 161 5.64 10.15 -7.20
N THR A 162 4.92 10.75 -6.24
CA THR A 162 5.47 11.35 -5.01
C THR A 162 5.76 10.30 -3.94
#